data_AF-A0A2M7D748-F1
#
_entry.id   AF-A0A2M7D748-F1
#
_cell.length_a   1.000
_cell.length_b   1.000
_cell.length_c   1.000
_cell.angle_alpha   90.00
_cell.angle_beta   90.00
_cell.angle_gamma   90.00
#
_symmetry.space_group_name_H-M   'P 1'
#
loop_
_entity.id
_entity.type
_entity.pdbx_description
1 polymer ?
#
loop_
_entity_poly.entity_id
_entity_poly.type
_entity_poly.pdbx_seq_one_letter_code
_entity_poly.pdbx_strand_id
1 'polypeptide(L)'
;EKGKKFFTAQPPESILGILRTQKREIEEKERELIRIIASLETRYSGEKEGIKVYKGKEGLEMLEEIISFSSTPEILIVNPKINPIGAQKRKKIFQEIKKRLGKVEINEINAKIEGSLIIFDKVIFFPAGKQEGILFS
;
A
#
# COMPACT_ATOMS: atom_id res chain seq x y z
N GLU A 1 -10.35 55.26 22.40
CA GLU A 1 -10.88 53.93 22.77
C GLU A 1 -10.33 52.89 21.79
N LYS A 2 -9.73 51.80 22.27
CA LYS A 2 -9.11 50.77 21.41
C LYS A 2 -10.14 49.72 21.03
N GLY A 3 -10.35 49.54 19.72
CA GLY A 3 -11.37 48.68 19.12
C GLY A 3 -11.32 47.23 19.60
N LYS A 4 -12.46 46.75 20.11
CA LYS A 4 -12.66 45.34 20.46
C LYS A 4 -12.69 44.51 19.18
N LYS A 5 -11.74 43.59 19.01
CA LYS A 5 -11.81 42.53 17.99
C LYS A 5 -12.84 41.50 18.45
N PHE A 6 -13.98 41.46 17.77
CA PHE A 6 -14.95 40.39 17.94
C PHE A 6 -14.49 39.19 17.11
N PHE A 7 -14.29 38.05 17.76
CA PHE A 7 -14.07 36.77 17.08
C PHE A 7 -15.41 36.05 17.02
N THR A 8 -15.96 35.94 15.81
CA THR A 8 -17.15 35.11 15.57
C THR A 8 -16.71 33.67 15.31
N ALA A 9 -17.30 32.72 16.04
CA ALA A 9 -17.07 31.30 15.78
C ALA A 9 -17.61 30.95 14.38
N GLN A 10 -16.81 30.24 13.58
CA GLN A 10 -17.27 29.75 12.29
C GLN A 10 -18.39 28.71 12.49
N PRO A 11 -19.42 28.70 11.62
CA PRO A 11 -20.45 27.66 11.63
C PRO A 11 -19.80 26.26 11.50
N PRO A 12 -20.32 25.23 12.19
CA PRO A 12 -19.80 23.87 12.10
C PRO A 12 -19.65 23.36 10.66
N GLU A 13 -20.53 23.76 9.76
CA GLU A 13 -20.51 23.42 8.34
C GLU A 13 -19.26 23.97 7.63
N SER A 14 -18.83 25.18 7.99
CA SER A 14 -17.62 25.80 7.45
C SER A 14 -16.37 25.06 7.93
N ILE A 15 -16.33 24.65 9.19
CA ILE A 15 -15.23 23.85 9.75
C ILE A 15 -15.17 22.48 9.04
N LEU A 16 -16.32 21.83 8.81
CA LEU A 16 -16.40 20.60 8.04
C LEU A 16 -15.90 20.77 6.59
N GLY A 17 -16.20 21.91 5.97
CA GLY A 17 -15.68 22.28 4.64
C GLY A 17 -14.15 22.35 4.64
N ILE A 18 -13.56 23.05 5.61
CA ILE A 18 -12.11 23.17 5.77
C ILE A 18 -11.46 21.79 5.97
N LEU A 19 -12.03 20.95 6.83
CA LEU A 19 -11.52 19.59 7.07
C LEU A 19 -11.58 18.72 5.81
N ARG A 20 -12.64 18.83 5.02
CA ARG A 20 -12.76 18.10 3.73
C ARG A 20 -11.71 18.56 2.73
N THR A 21 -11.45 19.86 2.64
CA THR A 21 -10.40 20.42 1.77
C THR A 21 -9.02 19.93 2.21
N GLN A 22 -8.69 20.04 3.50
CA GLN A 22 -7.41 19.56 4.04
C GLN A 22 -7.21 18.07 3.79
N LYS A 23 -8.25 17.25 4.00
CA LYS A 23 -8.21 15.82 3.69
C LYS A 23 -7.86 15.59 2.21
N ARG A 24 -8.53 16.29 1.29
CA ARG A 24 -8.29 16.16 -0.15
C ARG A 24 -6.86 16.58 -0.52
N GLU A 25 -6.34 17.66 0.05
CA GLU A 25 -4.96 18.10 -0.16
C GLU A 25 -3.95 17.03 0.31
N ILE A 26 -4.19 16.41 1.47
CA ILE A 26 -3.34 15.32 1.97
C ILE A 26 -3.38 14.12 1.02
N GLU A 27 -4.57 13.71 0.56
CA GLU A 27 -4.75 12.59 -0.39
C GLU A 27 -4.11 12.88 -1.76
N GLU A 28 -4.05 14.15 -2.19
CA GLU A 28 -3.36 14.55 -3.41
C GLU A 28 -1.83 14.52 -3.25
N LYS A 29 -1.31 15.02 -2.11
CA LYS A 29 0.13 14.93 -1.77
C LYS A 29 0.60 13.50 -1.62
N GLU A 30 -0.19 12.63 -1.01
CA GLU A 30 0.10 11.20 -0.90
C GLU A 30 0.23 10.57 -2.29
N ARG A 31 -0.72 10.85 -3.20
CA ARG A 31 -0.66 10.37 -4.59
C ARG A 31 0.56 10.86 -5.34
N GLU A 32 0.96 12.11 -5.13
CA GLU A 32 2.18 12.67 -5.71
C GLU A 32 3.44 11.98 -5.17
N LEU A 33 3.53 11.78 -3.86
CA LEU A 33 4.65 11.10 -3.22
C LEU A 33 4.81 9.66 -3.74
N ILE A 34 3.72 8.91 -3.88
CA ILE A 34 3.73 7.56 -4.46
C ILE A 34 4.31 7.58 -5.88
N ARG A 35 3.90 8.55 -6.72
CA ARG A 35 4.46 8.69 -8.07
C ARG A 35 5.95 9.00 -8.06
N ILE A 36 6.40 9.86 -7.14
CA ILE A 36 7.82 10.17 -6.96
C ILE A 36 8.58 8.90 -6.56
N ILE A 37 8.11 8.16 -5.56
CA ILE A 37 8.72 6.91 -5.11
C ILE A 37 8.85 5.92 -6.28
N ALA A 38 7.77 5.68 -7.03
CA ALA A 38 7.81 4.78 -8.19
C ALA A 38 8.82 5.23 -9.26
N SER A 39 8.91 6.55 -9.51
CA SER A 39 9.90 7.11 -10.44
C SER A 39 11.34 6.97 -9.95
N LEU A 40 11.56 7.08 -8.63
CA LEU A 40 12.87 6.88 -8.02
C LEU A 40 13.25 5.41 -8.05
N GLU A 41 12.37 4.50 -7.67
CA GLU A 41 12.61 3.06 -7.78
C GLU A 41 13.03 2.70 -9.20
N THR A 42 12.28 3.12 -10.23
CA THR A 42 12.62 2.88 -11.64
C THR A 42 14.02 3.38 -12.02
N ARG A 43 14.42 4.56 -11.51
CA ARG A 43 15.75 5.14 -11.80
C ARG A 43 16.90 4.43 -11.08
N TYR A 44 16.63 3.88 -9.90
CA TYR A 44 17.64 3.27 -9.03
C TYR A 44 17.59 1.73 -9.01
N SER A 45 16.64 1.09 -9.71
CA SER A 45 16.53 -0.37 -9.83
C SER A 45 17.79 -1.03 -10.39
N GLY A 46 18.56 -0.32 -11.23
CA GLY A 46 19.82 -0.83 -11.80
C GLY A 46 20.98 -0.96 -10.80
N GLU A 47 20.93 -0.33 -9.62
CA GLU A 47 22.03 -0.35 -8.64
C GLU A 47 21.80 -1.29 -7.45
N LYS A 48 20.59 -1.86 -7.29
CA LYS A 48 20.22 -2.72 -6.16
C LYS A 48 19.25 -3.84 -6.55
N GLU A 49 19.59 -4.66 -7.55
CA GLU A 49 18.98 -6.00 -7.67
C GLU A 49 19.38 -6.80 -6.42
N GLY A 50 18.47 -6.87 -5.45
CA GLY A 50 18.78 -7.43 -4.14
C GLY A 50 17.56 -8.08 -3.53
N ILE A 51 17.70 -9.35 -3.19
CA ILE A 51 16.75 -10.08 -2.36
C ILE A 51 16.71 -9.43 -0.98
N LYS A 52 15.55 -8.87 -0.59
CA LYS A 52 15.35 -8.30 0.75
C LYS A 52 14.50 -9.23 1.59
N VAL A 53 14.97 -9.53 2.80
CA VAL A 53 14.25 -10.39 3.76
C VAL A 53 13.67 -9.53 4.87
N TYR A 54 12.36 -9.60 5.03
CA TYR A 54 11.60 -8.90 6.08
C TYR A 54 11.13 -9.93 7.10
N LYS A 55 11.44 -9.72 8.38
CA LYS A 55 11.18 -10.68 9.46
C LYS A 55 10.26 -10.10 10.53
N GLY A 56 9.49 -10.97 11.16
CA GLY A 56 8.59 -10.62 12.26
C GLY A 56 7.38 -9.80 11.80
N LYS A 57 6.62 -9.32 12.78
CA LYS A 57 5.36 -8.59 12.55
C LYS A 57 5.57 -7.31 11.75
N GLU A 58 6.54 -6.48 12.13
CA GLU A 58 6.85 -5.21 11.46
C GLU A 58 7.30 -5.43 10.01
N GLY A 59 8.09 -6.49 9.76
CA GLY A 59 8.50 -6.85 8.41
C GLY A 59 7.32 -7.25 7.52
N LEU A 60 6.35 -8.00 8.05
CA LEU A 60 5.13 -8.36 7.34
C LEU A 60 4.26 -7.13 7.08
N GLU A 61 4.15 -6.20 8.04
CA GLU A 61 3.43 -4.93 7.87
C GLU A 61 4.07 -4.08 6.76
N MET A 62 5.40 -4.05 6.68
CA MET A 62 6.10 -3.36 5.60
C MET A 62 5.84 -4.00 4.22
N LEU A 63 5.75 -5.34 4.16
CA LEU A 63 5.36 -6.02 2.92
C LEU A 63 3.89 -5.75 2.54
N GLU A 64 2.98 -5.65 3.52
CA GLU A 64 1.59 -5.24 3.29
C GLU A 64 1.53 -3.83 2.65
N GLU A 65 2.33 -2.90 3.17
CA GLU A 65 2.45 -1.54 2.65
C GLU A 65 3.06 -1.50 1.23
N ILE A 66 4.10 -2.28 0.98
CA ILE A 66 4.70 -2.38 -0.36
C ILE A 66 3.67 -2.88 -1.38
N ILE A 67 2.88 -3.90 -1.03
CA ILE A 67 1.81 -4.41 -1.90
C ILE A 67 0.74 -3.32 -2.12
N SER A 68 0.37 -2.57 -1.08
CA SER A 68 -0.65 -1.51 -1.19
C SER A 68 -0.22 -0.40 -2.15
N PHE A 69 1.08 -0.18 -2.35
CA PHE A 69 1.63 0.77 -3.31
C PHE A 69 1.89 0.23 -4.72
N SER A 70 1.45 -1.00 -5.03
CA SER A 70 1.55 -1.58 -6.37
C SER A 70 1.12 -0.60 -7.47
N SER A 71 1.98 -0.43 -8.48
CA SER A 71 1.74 0.37 -9.67
C SER A 71 0.94 -0.38 -10.75
N THR A 72 0.85 -1.71 -10.65
CA THR A 72 0.09 -2.56 -11.57
C THR A 72 -1.29 -2.92 -11.01
N PRO A 73 -2.34 -2.97 -11.87
CA PRO A 73 -3.66 -3.47 -11.48
C PRO A 73 -3.71 -5.01 -11.41
N GLU A 74 -2.73 -5.73 -11.96
CA GLU A 74 -2.72 -7.19 -12.05
C GLU A 74 -1.95 -7.79 -10.88
N ILE A 75 -2.61 -8.62 -10.07
CA ILE A 75 -2.02 -9.27 -8.91
C ILE A 75 -2.30 -10.77 -8.98
N LEU A 76 -1.25 -11.58 -8.94
CA LEU A 76 -1.33 -13.03 -8.86
C LEU A 76 -0.94 -13.51 -7.46
N ILE A 77 -1.78 -14.33 -6.85
CA ILE A 77 -1.53 -14.95 -5.55
C ILE A 77 -1.40 -16.46 -5.73
N VAL A 78 -0.27 -17.00 -5.30
CA VAL A 78 -0.04 -18.45 -5.27
C VAL A 78 -0.25 -18.95 -3.85
N ASN A 79 -1.04 -20.00 -3.69
CA ASN A 79 -1.40 -20.61 -2.41
C ASN A 79 -2.03 -19.60 -1.41
N PRO A 80 -3.13 -18.93 -1.78
CA PRO A 80 -3.73 -17.84 -1.01
C PRO A 80 -4.19 -18.24 0.40
N LYS A 81 -4.44 -19.54 0.63
CA LYS A 81 -4.92 -20.09 1.91
C LYS A 81 -3.85 -20.09 3.01
N ILE A 82 -2.58 -20.28 2.64
CA ILE A 82 -1.46 -20.35 3.58
C ILE A 82 -0.66 -19.04 3.64
N ASN A 83 -1.10 -18.01 2.92
CA ASN A 83 -0.46 -16.71 2.93
C ASN A 83 -0.64 -16.03 4.31
N PRO A 84 0.43 -15.48 4.91
CA PRO A 84 0.37 -14.88 6.24
C PRO A 84 -0.41 -13.56 6.30
N ILE A 85 -0.49 -12.82 5.19
CA ILE A 85 -1.35 -11.64 5.06
C ILE A 85 -2.77 -12.18 4.90
N GLY A 86 -3.51 -12.32 5.99
CA GLY A 86 -4.83 -12.97 5.98
C GLY A 86 -5.80 -12.41 4.93
N ALA A 87 -6.75 -13.23 4.45
CA ALA A 87 -7.63 -12.87 3.35
C ALA A 87 -8.39 -11.55 3.52
N GLN A 88 -8.82 -11.23 4.76
CA GLN A 88 -9.48 -9.95 5.07
C GLN A 88 -8.55 -8.75 4.87
N LYS A 89 -7.29 -8.85 5.28
CA LYS A 89 -6.28 -7.80 5.09
C LYS A 89 -5.99 -7.60 3.61
N ARG A 90 -5.75 -8.69 2.86
CA ARG A 90 -5.53 -8.61 1.40
C ARG A 90 -6.68 -7.92 0.69
N LYS A 91 -7.93 -8.24 1.06
CA LYS A 91 -9.11 -7.58 0.51
C LYS A 91 -9.10 -6.06 0.73
N LYS A 92 -8.67 -5.58 1.89
CA LYS A 92 -8.53 -4.13 2.17
C LYS A 92 -7.46 -3.50 1.28
N ILE A 93 -6.28 -4.12 1.23
CA ILE A 93 -5.16 -3.69 0.38
C ILE A 93 -5.60 -3.57 -1.09
N PHE A 94 -6.28 -4.59 -1.63
CA PHE A 94 -6.74 -4.57 -3.01
C PHE A 94 -7.85 -3.54 -3.27
N GLN A 95 -8.67 -3.22 -2.26
CA GLN A 95 -9.61 -2.11 -2.38
C GLN A 95 -8.90 -0.76 -2.45
N GLU A 96 -7.81 -0.55 -1.71
CA GLU A 96 -7.01 0.67 -1.79
C GLU A 96 -6.34 0.80 -3.15
N ILE A 97 -5.75 -0.29 -3.67
CA ILE A 97 -5.19 -0.34 -5.03
C ILE A 97 -6.27 -0.02 -6.06
N LYS A 98 -7.45 -0.64 -5.96
CA LYS A 98 -8.58 -0.36 -6.86
C LYS A 98 -9.02 1.10 -6.82
N LYS A 99 -9.09 1.72 -5.63
CA LYS A 99 -9.43 3.14 -5.49
C LYS A 99 -8.42 4.04 -6.20
N ARG A 100 -7.13 3.68 -6.15
CA ARG A 100 -6.05 4.46 -6.77
C ARG A 100 -5.97 4.25 -8.28
N LEU A 101 -6.02 3.00 -8.75
CA LEU A 101 -5.80 2.63 -10.15
C LEU A 101 -7.10 2.52 -10.98
N GLY A 102 -8.27 2.61 -10.33
CA GLY A 102 -9.59 2.45 -10.95
C GLY A 102 -10.00 1.00 -11.18
N LYS A 103 -9.04 0.10 -11.41
CA LYS A 103 -9.23 -1.35 -11.56
C LYS A 103 -8.20 -2.16 -10.79
N VAL A 104 -8.56 -3.40 -10.44
CA VAL A 104 -7.65 -4.41 -9.91
C VAL A 104 -8.15 -5.77 -10.35
N GLU A 105 -7.26 -6.61 -10.86
CA GLU A 105 -7.51 -7.96 -11.33
C GLU A 105 -6.71 -8.93 -10.48
N ILE A 106 -7.42 -9.76 -9.70
CA ILE A 106 -6.81 -10.68 -8.75
C ILE A 106 -6.98 -12.10 -9.29
N ASN A 107 -5.86 -12.75 -9.56
CA ASN A 107 -5.81 -14.16 -9.95
C ASN A 107 -5.27 -14.97 -8.78
N GLU A 108 -5.92 -16.08 -8.44
CA GLU A 108 -5.49 -16.97 -7.38
C GLU A 108 -5.25 -18.37 -7.94
N ILE A 109 -4.07 -18.94 -7.68
CA ILE A 109 -3.72 -20.30 -8.08
C ILE A 109 -3.17 -21.10 -6.91
N ASN A 110 -3.22 -22.42 -7.01
CA ASN A 110 -2.53 -23.31 -6.09
C ASN A 110 -1.38 -24.00 -6.81
N ALA A 111 -0.20 -24.03 -6.20
CA ALA A 111 1.00 -24.66 -6.74
C ALA A 111 1.72 -25.47 -5.65
N LYS A 112 2.49 -26.48 -6.07
CA LYS A 112 3.30 -27.32 -5.18
C LYS A 112 4.57 -26.59 -4.75
N ILE A 113 4.42 -25.55 -3.95
CA ILE A 113 5.52 -24.80 -3.33
C ILE A 113 5.28 -24.72 -1.81
N GLU A 114 6.35 -24.76 -1.02
CA GLU A 114 6.30 -24.68 0.45
C GLU A 114 6.16 -23.22 0.91
N GLY A 115 5.03 -22.61 0.59
CA GLY A 115 4.76 -21.22 0.92
C GLY A 115 3.72 -20.57 0.01
N SER A 116 3.62 -19.24 0.11
CA SER A 116 2.74 -18.42 -0.73
C SER A 116 3.54 -17.36 -1.48
N LEU A 117 3.10 -17.01 -2.67
CA LEU A 117 3.64 -15.88 -3.44
C LEU A 117 2.57 -14.83 -3.67
N ILE A 118 3.00 -13.57 -3.71
CA ILE A 118 2.23 -12.48 -4.31
C ILE A 118 3.12 -11.88 -5.39
N ILE A 119 2.64 -11.94 -6.63
CA ILE A 119 3.31 -11.42 -7.82
C ILE A 119 2.50 -10.22 -8.32
N PHE A 120 3.19 -9.11 -8.52
CA PHE A 120 2.68 -7.83 -8.98
C PHE A 120 3.84 -7.11 -9.69
N ASP A 121 4.00 -5.80 -9.54
CA ASP A 121 5.20 -5.09 -10.06
C ASP A 121 6.50 -5.53 -9.37
N LYS A 122 6.39 -6.32 -8.28
CA LYS A 122 7.45 -7.05 -7.59
C LYS A 122 7.00 -8.49 -7.28
N VAL A 123 7.90 -9.31 -6.75
CA VAL A 123 7.55 -10.64 -6.23
C VAL A 123 7.83 -10.71 -4.74
N ILE A 124 6.86 -11.18 -3.97
CA ILE A 124 7.03 -11.48 -2.55
C ILE A 124 6.78 -12.95 -2.31
N PHE A 125 7.76 -13.64 -1.74
CA PHE A 125 7.65 -15.02 -1.27
C PHE A 125 7.51 -15.08 0.24
N PHE A 126 6.52 -15.82 0.72
CA PHE A 126 6.27 -16.13 2.12
C PHE A 126 6.53 -17.62 2.35
N PRO A 127 7.69 -18.00 2.92
CA PRO A 127 7.99 -19.40 3.23
C PRO A 127 7.00 -19.97 4.25
N ALA A 128 6.58 -21.22 4.06
CA ALA A 128 5.70 -21.89 5.01
C ALA A 128 6.36 -22.00 6.40
N GLY A 129 5.56 -21.79 7.46
CA GLY A 129 6.00 -21.96 8.85
C GLY A 129 6.92 -20.86 9.38
N LYS A 130 7.21 -19.81 8.61
CA LYS A 130 8.03 -18.68 9.04
C LYS A 130 7.23 -17.38 9.04
N GLN A 131 7.53 -16.50 9.99
CA GLN A 131 7.04 -15.11 9.97
C GLN A 131 8.06 -14.23 9.25
N GLU A 132 8.34 -14.54 7.98
CA GLU A 132 9.20 -13.73 7.13
C GLU A 132 8.63 -13.68 5.71
N GLY A 133 9.01 -12.63 4.98
CA GLY A 133 8.74 -12.53 3.56
C GLY A 133 9.97 -12.01 2.82
N ILE A 134 10.15 -12.52 1.61
CA ILE A 134 11.30 -12.27 0.76
C ILE A 134 10.82 -11.48 -0.44
N LEU A 135 11.26 -10.23 -0.55
CA LEU A 135 10.97 -9.35 -1.66
C LEU A 135 12.06 -9.47 -2.73
N PHE A 136 11.64 -9.73 -3.95
CA PHE A 136 12.43 -9.65 -5.17
C PHE A 136 11.96 -8.40 -5.92
N SER A 137 12.87 -7.44 -6.10
CA SER A 137 12.62 -6.10 -6.65
C SER A 137 13.53 -5.79 -7.81
#